data_AF-A0A7X6QN36-F1
#
_entry.id   AF-A0A7X6QN36-F1
#
_cell.length_a   1.000
_cell.length_b   1.000
_cell.length_c   1.000
_cell.angle_alpha   90.00
_cell.angle_beta   90.00
_cell.angle_gamma   90.00
#
_symmetry.space_group_name_H-M   'P 1'
#
loop_
_entity.id
_entity.type
_entity.pdbx_description
1 polymer ?
#
loop_
_entity_poly.entity_id
_entity_poly.type
_entity_poly.pdbx_seq_one_letter_code
_entity_poly.pdbx_strand_id
1 'polypeptide(L)' 'LLDFSGDLYEKEVSIYFKKHLRAEKRFPSTAGLTAQLRLDKEAVLRFFEDEKKESSQSEL' A
#
# COMPACT_ATOMS: atom_id res chain seq x y z
N LEU A 1 -4.89 -3.97 5.23
CA LEU A 1 -3.64 -3.50 5.87
C LEU A 1 -2.53 -4.51 5.53
N LEU A 2 -1.32 -4.05 5.21
CA LEU A 2 -0.23 -4.98 4.87
C LEU A 2 0.19 -5.76 6.11
N ASP A 3 0.22 -7.09 6.00
CA ASP A 3 0.66 -8.04 7.04
C ASP A 3 -0.01 -7.86 8.42
N PHE A 4 -1.23 -7.32 8.43
CA PHE A 4 -2.09 -7.21 9.60
C PHE A 4 -3.27 -8.17 9.47
N SER A 5 -3.51 -8.96 10.52
CA SER A 5 -4.68 -9.83 10.64
C SER A 5 -5.44 -9.45 11.90
N GLY A 6 -6.68 -9.00 11.72
CA GLY A 6 -7.52 -8.50 12.80
C GLY A 6 -8.74 -7.77 12.24
N ASP A 7 -9.74 -7.60 13.10
CA ASP A 7 -10.98 -6.91 12.80
C ASP A 7 -10.89 -5.43 13.19
N LEU A 8 -11.45 -4.54 12.35
CA LEU A 8 -11.48 -3.09 12.56
C LEU A 8 -12.90 -2.53 12.73
N TYR A 9 -13.94 -3.37 12.80
CA TYR A 9 -15.31 -2.93 13.07
C TYR A 9 -15.37 -2.18 14.40
N GLU A 10 -16.10 -1.07 14.40
CA GLU A 10 -16.25 -0.16 15.54
C GLU A 10 -14.94 0.45 16.08
N LYS A 11 -13.84 0.35 15.31
CA LYS A 11 -12.59 1.02 15.64
C LYS A 11 -12.50 2.33 14.88
N GLU A 12 -12.12 3.39 15.60
CA GLU A 12 -11.76 4.65 14.98
C GLU A 12 -10.37 4.52 14.33
N VAL A 13 -10.26 4.89 13.05
CA VAL A 13 -9.01 4.85 12.30
C VAL A 13 -8.81 6.15 11.53
N SER A 14 -7.57 6.61 11.47
CA SER A 14 -7.17 7.76 10.64
C SER A 14 -6.46 7.28 9.38
N ILE A 15 -6.80 7.87 8.22
CA ILE A 15 -6.21 7.53 6.91
C ILE A 15 -5.53 8.76 6.34
N TYR A 16 -4.27 8.61 5.93
CA TYR A 16 -3.48 9.67 5.29
C TYR A 16 -3.05 9.23 3.90
N PHE A 17 -3.31 10.07 2.91
CA PHE A 17 -2.89 9.81 1.53
C PHE A 17 -1.41 10.18 1.36
N LYS A 18 -0.61 9.22 0.88
CA LYS A 18 0.83 9.40 0.65
C LYS A 18 1.19 9.55 -0.82
N LYS A 19 0.67 8.66 -1.67
CA LYS A 19 0.99 8.62 -3.10
C LYS A 19 -0.16 8.01 -3.89
N HIS A 20 -0.41 8.56 -5.07
CA HIS A 20 -1.30 7.93 -6.04
C HIS A 20 -0.58 6.77 -6.73
N LEU A 21 -1.14 5.56 -6.61
CA LEU A 21 -0.51 4.33 -7.13
C LEU A 21 -0.96 4.00 -8.56
N ARG A 22 -2.27 4.04 -8.83
CA ARG A 22 -2.86 3.79 -10.15
C ARG A 22 -4.32 4.27 -10.21
N ALA A 23 -4.81 4.49 -11.42
CA ALA A 23 -6.24 4.69 -11.67
C ALA A 23 -7.08 3.42 -11.40
N GLU A 24 -8.40 3.60 -11.31
CA GLU A 24 -9.36 2.50 -11.23
C GLU A 24 -9.28 1.61 -12.48
N LYS A 25 -9.43 0.30 -12.27
CA LYS A 25 -9.42 -0.70 -13.34
C LYS A 25 -10.41 -1.80 -13.01
N ARG A 26 -11.24 -2.17 -13.97
CA ARG A 26 -12.09 -3.37 -13.89
C ARG A 26 -11.27 -4.59 -14.29
N PHE A 27 -11.50 -5.70 -13.59
CA PHE A 27 -10.84 -6.97 -13.87
C PHE A 27 -11.84 -7.97 -14.43
N PRO A 28 -11.51 -8.68 -15.54
CA PRO A 28 -12.39 -9.69 -16.12
C PRO A 28 -12.43 -10.98 -15.29
N SER A 29 -11.52 -11.14 -14.31
CA SER A 29 -11.45 -12.32 -13.46
C SER A 29 -10.85 -12.01 -12.09
N THR A 30 -11.15 -12.87 -11.12
CA THR A 30 -10.55 -12.83 -9.78
C THR A 30 -9.04 -13.03 -9.83
N ALA A 31 -8.53 -13.90 -10.70
CA ALA A 31 -7.10 -14.10 -10.90
C ALA A 31 -6.38 -12.82 -11.33
N GLY A 32 -6.99 -12.04 -12.24
CA GLY A 32 -6.45 -10.75 -12.66
C GLY A 32 -6.43 -9.71 -11.54
N LEU A 33 -7.47 -9.69 -10.70
CA LEU A 33 -7.52 -8.84 -9.52
C LEU A 33 -6.43 -9.23 -8.50
N THR A 34 -6.29 -10.53 -8.19
CA THR A 34 -5.27 -11.03 -7.27
C THR A 34 -3.85 -10.71 -7.75
N ALA A 35 -3.59 -10.87 -9.05
CA ALA A 35 -2.30 -10.50 -9.64
C ALA A 35 -2.01 -9.01 -9.48
N GLN A 36 -3.00 -8.13 -9.70
CA GLN A 36 -2.83 -6.70 -9.49
C GLN A 36 -2.58 -6.37 -8.02
N LEU A 37 -3.32 -6.97 -7.08
CA LEU A 37 -3.14 -6.73 -5.66
C LEU A 37 -1.71 -7.07 -5.18
N ARG A 38 -1.09 -8.11 -5.75
CA ARG A 38 0.31 -8.44 -5.47
C ARG A 38 1.26 -7.34 -5.97
N LEU A 39 1.06 -6.86 -7.20
CA LEU A 39 1.87 -5.77 -7.76
C LEU A 39 1.70 -4.47 -6.95
N ASP A 40 0.46 -4.18 -6.54
CA ASP A 40 0.13 -3.02 -5.72
C ASP A 40 0.83 -3.12 -4.35
N LYS A 41 0.83 -4.29 -3.70
CA LYS A 41 1.58 -4.55 -2.46
C LYS A 41 3.08 -4.30 -2.63
N GLU A 42 3.69 -4.87 -3.67
CA GLU A 42 5.13 -4.71 -3.94
C GLU A 42 5.50 -3.24 -4.19
N ALA A 43 4.67 -2.48 -4.91
CA ALA A 43 4.90 -1.07 -5.17
C ALA A 43 4.82 -0.22 -3.90
N VAL A 44 3.88 -0.52 -3.00
CA VAL A 44 3.75 0.17 -1.71
C VAL A 44 4.94 -0.13 -0.79
N LEU A 45 5.40 -1.39 -0.74
CA LEU A 45 6.58 -1.75 0.06
C LEU A 45 7.83 -0.98 -0.41
N ARG A 46 8.08 -0.93 -1.71
CA ARG A 46 9.19 -0.13 -2.28
C ARG A 46 9.07 1.36 -1.94
N PHE A 47 7.86 1.92 -2.05
CA PHE A 47 7.63 3.33 -1.70
C PHE A 47 8.05 3.65 -0.26
N PHE A 48 7.68 2.80 0.71
CA PHE A 48 8.08 3.00 2.10
C PHE A 48 9.55 2.68 2.39
N GLU A 49 10.18 1.79 1.64
CA GLU A 49 11.63 1.57 1.72
C GLU A 49 12.41 2.79 1.26
N ASP A 50 11.98 3.42 0.17
CA ASP A 50 12.63 4.61 -0.37
C ASP A 50 12.40 5.84 0.52
N GLU A 51 11.19 6.07 1.04
CA GLU A 51 10.93 7.12 2.04
C GLU A 51 11.84 6.98 3.28
N LYS A 52 12.08 5.74 3.75
CA LYS A 52 12.98 5.49 4.89
C LYS A 52 14.41 5.92 4.57
N LYS A 53 14.94 5.53 3.41
CA LYS A 53 16.30 5.89 2.99
C LYS A 53 16.48 7.40 2.92
N GLU A 54 15.49 8.12 2.39
CA GLU A 54 15.52 9.59 2.28
C GLU A 54 15.49 10.26 3.66
N SER A 55 14.65 9.77 4.58
CA SER A 55 14.57 10.30 5.94
C SER A 55 15.83 10.06 6.79
N SER A 56 16.58 8.99 6.52
CA SER A 56 17.85 8.69 7.23
C SER A 56 19.06 9.43 6.65
N GLN A 57 18.95 10.07 5.48
CA GLN A 57 20.02 10.88 4.90
C GLN A 57 19.94 12.38 5.25
N SER A 58 18.83 12.84 5.83
CA SER A 58 18.67 14.23 6.29
C SER A 58 19.19 14.50 7.71
N GLU A 59 19.71 13.50 8.41
CA GLU A 59 20.26 13.62 9.78
C GLU A 59 21.80 13.69 9.82
N LEU A 60 22.47 13.92 8.67
CA LEU A 60 23.93 14.06 8.52
C LEU A 60 24.31 15.40 7.89
#